data_AF-A0A1B6IL98-F1
#
_entry.id   AF-A0A1B6IL98-F1
#
_cell.length_a   1.000
_cell.length_b   1.000
_cell.length_c   1.000
_cell.angle_alpha   90.00
_cell.angle_beta   90.00
_cell.angle_gamma   90.00
#
_symmetry.space_group_name_H-M   'P 1'
#
loop_
_entity.id
_entity.type
_entity.pdbx_description
1 polymer ?
#
loop_
_entity_poly.entity_id
_entity_poly.type
_entity_poly.pdbx_seq_one_letter_code
_entity_poly.pdbx_strand_id
1 'polypeptide(L)'
;CTECYKYLLTEIEESASEMMEIVKKELGISQEEDLTLKMIEIRSSFKKFGQSTGKKVKKYIPQRLKEVTANDSDSQMSGWLLRRSKGRWKRLWFVLKEQVLYAYRASEDVVASQSIPVLGYEVEKVPESEYEDMSGESKFLFRLVHPGQPPLMFATDTHSAERWMFSLQEATLLK
;
A
#
# COMPACT_ATOMS: atom_id res chain seq x y z
N CYS A 1 -3.88 24.62 2.51
CA CYS A 1 -4.40 25.50 3.58
C CYS A 1 -5.37 26.52 2.96
N THR A 2 -6.19 27.24 3.74
CA THR A 2 -7.15 28.23 3.19
C THR A 2 -6.43 29.39 2.49
N GLU A 3 -5.34 29.90 3.08
CA GLU A 3 -4.55 30.98 2.50
C GLU A 3 -3.85 30.57 1.19
N CYS A 4 -3.33 29.34 1.15
CA CYS A 4 -2.74 28.72 -0.04
C CYS A 4 -3.74 28.67 -1.21
N TYR A 5 -5.00 28.35 -0.92
CA TYR A 5 -6.06 28.27 -1.93
C TYR A 5 -6.45 29.65 -2.48
N LYS A 6 -6.53 30.66 -1.60
CA LYS A 6 -6.79 32.04 -2.01
C LYS A 6 -5.66 32.58 -2.88
N TYR A 7 -4.40 32.37 -2.47
CA TYR A 7 -3.23 32.82 -3.22
C TYR A 7 -3.23 32.26 -4.65
N LEU A 8 -3.49 30.95 -4.81
CA LEU A 8 -3.56 30.32 -6.13
C LEU A 8 -4.69 30.89 -7.02
N LEU A 9 -5.84 31.22 -6.43
CA LEU A 9 -6.94 31.85 -7.17
C LEU A 9 -6.63 33.29 -7.58
N THR A 10 -6.00 34.05 -6.69
CA THR A 10 -5.57 35.41 -6.98
C THR A 10 -4.55 35.42 -8.11
N GLU A 11 -3.54 34.57 -8.05
CA GLU A 11 -2.51 34.47 -9.08
C GLU A 11 -3.05 34.04 -10.46
N ILE A 12 -4.12 33.21 -10.52
CA ILE A 12 -4.69 32.79 -11.81
C ILE A 12 -5.70 33.79 -12.39
N GLU A 13 -6.31 34.63 -11.55
CA GLU A 13 -7.34 35.62 -11.94
C GLU A 13 -6.76 37.02 -12.16
N GLU A 14 -5.62 37.34 -11.55
CA GLU A 14 -4.96 38.62 -11.74
C GLU A 14 -4.37 38.72 -13.15
N SER A 15 -4.90 39.67 -13.93
CA SER A 15 -4.43 39.97 -15.29
C SER A 15 -2.97 40.43 -15.36
N ALA A 16 -2.37 40.79 -14.22
CA ALA A 16 -0.96 41.17 -14.09
C ALA A 16 -0.03 39.97 -13.83
N SER A 17 -0.57 38.78 -13.52
CA SER A 17 0.25 37.58 -13.30
C SER A 17 0.76 37.02 -14.62
N GLU A 18 2.03 36.62 -14.68
CA GLU A 18 2.65 35.98 -15.85
C GLU A 18 2.15 34.55 -16.09
N MET A 19 1.20 34.05 -15.28
CA MET A 19 0.76 32.66 -15.28
C MET A 19 0.22 32.21 -16.64
N MET A 20 -0.56 33.02 -17.35
CA MET A 20 -1.07 32.66 -18.68
C MET A 20 0.08 32.46 -19.68
N GLU A 21 1.09 33.33 -19.66
CA GLU A 21 2.25 33.23 -20.54
C GLU A 21 3.16 32.05 -20.19
N ILE A 22 3.35 31.79 -18.89
CA ILE A 22 4.10 30.61 -18.42
C ILE A 22 3.41 29.33 -18.86
N VAL A 23 2.09 29.21 -18.66
CA VAL A 23 1.31 28.02 -19.06
C VAL A 23 1.35 27.83 -20.57
N LYS A 24 1.19 28.90 -21.34
CA LYS A 24 1.28 28.89 -22.81
C LYS A 24 2.64 28.36 -23.26
N LYS A 25 3.73 28.85 -22.65
CA LYS A 25 5.10 28.47 -22.96
C LYS A 25 5.41 27.01 -22.59
N GLU A 26 5.10 26.60 -21.36
CA GLU A 26 5.44 25.26 -20.85
C GLU A 26 4.64 24.14 -21.53
N LEU A 27 3.39 24.43 -21.92
CA LEU A 27 2.53 23.45 -22.59
C LEU A 27 2.57 23.55 -24.12
N GLY A 28 3.35 24.47 -24.69
CA GLY A 28 3.47 24.66 -26.13
C GLY A 28 2.15 25.01 -26.83
N ILE A 29 1.25 25.71 -26.13
CA ILE A 29 -0.09 26.02 -26.64
C ILE A 29 -0.01 27.20 -27.62
N SER A 30 -0.42 26.96 -28.86
CA SER A 30 -0.38 27.96 -29.93
C SER A 30 -1.72 28.67 -30.14
N GLN A 31 -2.84 28.04 -29.76
CA GLN A 31 -4.18 28.59 -29.92
C GLN A 31 -4.72 29.18 -28.62
N GLU A 32 -5.36 30.34 -28.71
CA GLU A 32 -5.85 31.10 -27.54
C GLU A 32 -7.07 30.44 -26.88
N GLU A 33 -7.88 29.73 -27.66
CA GLU A 33 -9.00 28.92 -27.17
C GLU A 33 -8.52 27.75 -26.30
N ASP A 34 -7.46 27.04 -26.74
CA ASP A 34 -6.83 25.95 -25.99
C ASP A 34 -6.21 26.46 -24.68
N LEU A 35 -5.59 27.65 -24.72
CA LEU A 35 -5.03 28.28 -23.53
C LEU A 35 -6.13 28.62 -22.53
N THR A 36 -7.24 29.18 -23.01
CA THR A 36 -8.41 29.52 -22.18
C THR A 36 -9.01 28.27 -21.52
N LEU A 37 -9.23 27.20 -22.28
CA LEU A 37 -9.72 25.92 -21.76
C LEU A 37 -8.77 25.34 -20.72
N LYS A 38 -7.46 25.44 -20.94
CA LYS A 38 -6.46 24.93 -20.02
C LYS A 38 -6.41 25.73 -18.72
N MET A 39 -6.54 27.05 -18.78
CA MET A 39 -6.62 27.91 -17.59
C MET A 39 -7.88 27.59 -16.77
N ILE A 40 -9.01 27.31 -17.41
CA ILE A 40 -10.24 26.84 -16.74
C ILE A 40 -10.00 25.49 -16.04
N GLU A 41 -9.34 24.54 -16.71
CA GLU A 41 -8.99 23.24 -16.13
C GLU A 41 -8.08 23.38 -14.90
N ILE A 42 -7.00 24.16 -15.01
CA ILE A 42 -6.05 24.42 -13.91
C ILE A 42 -6.78 25.06 -12.73
N ARG A 43 -7.61 26.08 -12.97
CA ARG A 43 -8.43 26.71 -11.92
C ARG A 43 -9.34 25.70 -11.21
N SER A 44 -9.96 24.80 -11.97
CA SER A 44 -10.84 23.76 -11.42
C SER A 44 -10.10 22.73 -10.55
N SER A 45 -8.79 22.59 -10.73
CA SER A 45 -7.95 21.65 -9.97
C SER A 45 -7.62 22.13 -8.55
N PHE A 46 -7.75 23.43 -8.28
CA PHE A 46 -7.44 24.01 -6.97
C PHE A 46 -8.43 23.55 -5.90
N LYS A 47 -7.92 23.04 -4.78
CA LYS A 47 -8.74 22.47 -3.71
C LYS A 47 -8.81 23.40 -2.51
N LYS A 48 -10.01 23.84 -2.16
CA LYS A 48 -10.25 24.56 -0.90
C LYS A 48 -10.16 23.59 0.26
N PHE A 49 -9.29 23.88 1.21
CA PHE A 49 -9.17 23.09 2.44
C PHE A 49 -10.53 23.08 3.17
N GLY A 50 -11.10 21.89 3.39
CA GLY A 50 -12.34 21.71 4.14
C GLY A 50 -13.66 21.81 3.36
N GLN A 51 -13.67 22.22 2.09
CA GLN A 51 -14.87 22.13 1.25
C GLN A 51 -14.78 20.90 0.35
N SER A 52 -15.14 19.73 0.88
CA SER A 52 -15.45 18.59 0.03
C SER A 52 -16.77 18.86 -0.67
N THR A 53 -16.74 19.18 -1.96
CA THR A 53 -17.89 18.84 -2.81
C THR A 53 -18.09 17.33 -2.65
N GLY A 54 -19.30 16.88 -2.33
CA GLY A 54 -19.62 15.51 -1.90
C GLY A 54 -19.32 14.38 -2.90
N LYS A 55 -18.52 14.63 -3.94
CA LYS A 55 -17.93 13.58 -4.78
C LYS A 55 -16.84 12.90 -3.95
N LYS A 56 -17.17 11.72 -3.40
CA LYS A 56 -16.19 10.77 -2.87
C LYS A 56 -15.16 10.50 -3.98
N VAL A 57 -14.05 11.24 -3.99
CA VAL A 57 -12.93 10.93 -4.86
C VAL A 57 -12.50 9.53 -4.46
N LYS A 58 -12.73 8.55 -5.35
CA LYS A 58 -12.27 7.17 -5.12
C LYS A 58 -10.77 7.27 -4.89
N LYS A 59 -10.33 7.00 -3.66
CA LYS A 59 -8.90 6.99 -3.34
C LYS A 59 -8.23 6.05 -4.34
N TYR A 60 -7.18 6.52 -5.01
CA TYR A 60 -6.41 5.69 -5.91
C TYR A 60 -5.87 4.49 -5.12
N ILE A 61 -6.13 3.29 -5.63
CA ILE A 61 -5.65 2.03 -5.07
C ILE A 61 -4.66 1.46 -6.10
N PRO A 62 -3.38 1.28 -5.74
CA PRO A 62 -2.38 0.68 -6.62
C PRO A 62 -2.83 -0.69 -7.16
N GLN A 63 -2.54 -0.97 -8.44
CA GLN A 63 -2.97 -2.22 -9.10
C GLN A 63 -2.50 -3.49 -8.39
N ARG A 64 -1.25 -3.51 -7.91
CA ARG A 64 -0.69 -4.63 -7.13
C ARG A 64 -1.53 -5.04 -5.89
N LEU A 65 -2.32 -4.12 -5.35
CA LEU A 65 -3.18 -4.41 -4.19
C LEU A 65 -4.53 -5.03 -4.59
N LYS A 66 -4.86 -5.05 -5.89
CA LYS A 66 -6.09 -5.63 -6.44
C LYS A 66 -5.84 -6.91 -7.24
N GLU A 67 -4.58 -7.31 -7.36
CA GLU A 67 -4.13 -8.43 -8.19
C GLU A 67 -4.67 -9.76 -7.68
N VAL A 68 -4.66 -9.95 -6.36
CA VAL A 68 -5.10 -11.17 -5.69
C VAL A 68 -6.20 -10.82 -4.70
N THR A 69 -7.24 -11.66 -4.63
CA THR A 69 -8.32 -11.55 -3.63
C THR A 69 -8.02 -12.43 -2.43
N ALA A 70 -8.60 -12.13 -1.27
CA ALA A 70 -8.32 -12.89 -0.05
C ALA A 70 -8.76 -14.38 -0.14
N ASN A 71 -9.73 -14.70 -1.00
CA ASN A 71 -10.28 -16.05 -1.20
C ASN A 71 -9.81 -16.72 -2.51
N ASP A 72 -8.67 -16.30 -3.05
CA ASP A 72 -8.11 -16.83 -4.30
C ASP A 72 -7.82 -18.35 -4.20
N SER A 73 -8.49 -19.13 -5.06
CA SER A 73 -8.38 -20.60 -5.10
C SER A 73 -7.04 -21.12 -5.59
N ASP A 74 -6.31 -20.30 -6.33
CA ASP A 74 -5.06 -20.67 -6.98
C ASP A 74 -3.84 -20.21 -6.16
N SER A 75 -4.07 -19.87 -4.89
CA SER A 75 -3.02 -19.52 -3.94
C SER A 75 -2.29 -20.76 -3.42
N GLN A 76 -0.99 -20.63 -3.17
CA GLN A 76 -0.17 -21.72 -2.60
C GLN A 76 -0.51 -21.96 -1.13
N MET A 77 -0.82 -20.88 -0.41
CA MET A 77 -1.17 -20.91 1.01
C MET A 77 -2.02 -19.68 1.35
N SER A 78 -3.05 -19.88 2.16
CA SER A 78 -3.83 -18.77 2.73
C SER A 78 -4.25 -19.08 4.16
N GLY A 79 -4.45 -18.04 4.98
CA GLY A 79 -4.80 -18.24 6.38
C GLY A 79 -4.55 -17.04 7.30
N TRP A 80 -5.01 -17.19 8.54
CA TRP A 80 -4.78 -16.21 9.60
C TRP A 80 -3.37 -16.34 10.18
N LEU A 81 -2.66 -15.22 10.24
CA LEU A 81 -1.41 -15.10 10.99
C LEU A 81 -1.46 -13.88 11.91
N LEU A 82 -0.76 -13.95 13.03
CA LEU A 82 -0.38 -12.76 13.78
C LEU A 82 0.89 -12.18 13.15
N ARG A 83 0.89 -10.89 12.82
CA ARG A 83 2.08 -10.16 12.37
C ARG A 83 2.46 -9.07 13.36
N ARG A 84 3.74 -9.00 13.74
CA ARG A 84 4.25 -7.91 14.58
C ARG A 84 4.43 -6.66 13.72
N SER A 85 3.83 -5.56 14.14
CA SER A 85 3.96 -4.25 13.49
C SER A 85 3.96 -3.14 14.54
N LYS A 86 5.00 -2.31 14.54
CA LYS A 86 5.19 -1.21 15.51
C LYS A 86 5.03 -1.68 16.97
N GLY A 87 5.64 -2.82 17.30
CA GLY A 87 5.61 -3.41 18.64
C GLY A 87 4.29 -4.10 19.04
N ARG A 88 3.29 -4.19 18.14
CA ARG A 88 2.01 -4.85 18.43
C ARG A 88 1.75 -6.00 17.48
N TRP A 89 1.22 -7.08 18.01
CA TRP A 89 0.72 -8.20 17.21
C TRP A 89 -0.67 -7.88 16.66
N LYS A 90 -0.86 -8.13 15.36
CA LYS A 90 -2.14 -7.96 14.68
C LYS A 90 -2.50 -9.22 13.93
N ARG A 91 -3.72 -9.71 14.13
CA ARG A 91 -4.29 -10.79 13.35
C ARG A 91 -4.70 -10.26 11.97
N LEU A 92 -4.15 -10.84 10.92
CA LEU A 92 -4.42 -10.50 9.53
C LEU A 92 -4.57 -11.79 8.72
N TRP A 93 -5.32 -11.71 7.63
CA TRP A 93 -5.43 -12.79 6.66
C TRP A 93 -4.32 -12.64 5.62
N PHE A 94 -3.59 -13.71 5.34
CA PHE A 94 -2.52 -13.72 4.37
C PHE A 94 -2.83 -14.66 3.22
N VAL A 95 -2.38 -14.28 2.03
CA VAL A 95 -2.43 -15.11 0.82
C VAL A 95 -1.05 -15.08 0.19
N LEU A 96 -0.44 -16.24 -0.01
CA LEU A 96 0.80 -16.41 -0.77
C LEU A 96 0.44 -16.91 -2.17
N LYS A 97 0.78 -16.13 -3.19
CA LYS A 97 0.60 -16.49 -4.59
C LYS A 97 1.86 -16.12 -5.36
N GLU A 98 2.38 -17.09 -6.10
CA GLU A 98 3.65 -17.03 -6.81
C GLU A 98 4.83 -16.70 -5.88
N GLN A 99 5.39 -15.49 -5.95
CA GLN A 99 6.43 -15.01 -5.05
C GLN A 99 6.02 -13.73 -4.31
N VAL A 100 4.71 -13.53 -4.10
CA VAL A 100 4.16 -12.36 -3.41
C VAL A 100 3.25 -12.79 -2.27
N LEU A 101 3.53 -12.25 -1.07
CA LEU A 101 2.72 -12.39 0.12
C LEU A 101 1.81 -11.17 0.28
N TYR A 102 0.49 -11.39 0.17
CA TYR A 102 -0.54 -10.37 0.31
C TYR A 102 -1.13 -10.41 1.72
N ALA A 103 -1.44 -9.24 2.29
CA ALA A 103 -2.05 -9.11 3.62
C ALA A 103 -3.39 -8.39 3.56
N TYR A 104 -4.42 -8.96 4.19
CA TYR A 104 -5.80 -8.49 4.22
C TYR A 104 -6.30 -8.33 5.65
N ARG A 105 -7.38 -7.56 5.82
CA ARG A 105 -8.02 -7.41 7.14
C ARG A 105 -9.00 -8.55 7.40
N ALA A 106 -9.64 -9.07 6.36
CA ALA A 106 -10.59 -10.17 6.40
C ALA A 106 -10.36 -11.15 5.23
N SER A 107 -10.89 -12.37 5.37
CA SER A 107 -10.83 -13.44 4.35
C SER A 107 -11.67 -13.17 3.11
N GLU A 108 -12.58 -12.19 3.17
CA GLU A 108 -13.49 -11.81 2.07
C GLU A 108 -13.04 -10.52 1.37
N ASP A 109 -11.92 -9.91 1.79
CA ASP A 109 -11.43 -8.67 1.22
C ASP A 109 -10.95 -8.88 -0.23
N VAL A 110 -11.36 -7.99 -1.13
CA VAL A 110 -10.95 -8.00 -2.55
C VAL A 110 -9.76 -7.08 -2.86
N VAL A 111 -9.28 -6.33 -1.85
CA VAL A 111 -8.12 -5.45 -1.96
C VAL A 111 -7.18 -5.70 -0.80
N ALA A 112 -5.94 -6.06 -1.10
CA ALA A 112 -4.89 -6.23 -0.13
C ALA A 112 -4.53 -4.89 0.52
N SER A 113 -4.22 -4.94 1.82
CA SER A 113 -3.65 -3.81 2.55
C SER A 113 -2.16 -3.64 2.23
N GLN A 114 -1.46 -4.74 1.95
CA GLN A 114 -0.05 -4.78 1.58
C GLN A 114 0.22 -5.93 0.61
N SER A 115 1.21 -5.73 -0.25
CA SER A 115 1.79 -6.74 -1.15
C SER A 115 3.29 -6.77 -0.88
N ILE A 116 3.85 -7.94 -0.55
CA ILE A 116 5.25 -8.10 -0.19
C ILE A 116 5.87 -9.12 -1.14
N PRO A 117 6.73 -8.71 -2.08
CA PRO A 117 7.51 -9.68 -2.86
C PRO A 117 8.47 -10.39 -1.90
N VAL A 118 8.44 -11.73 -1.90
CA VAL A 118 9.25 -12.56 -0.99
C VAL A 118 10.51 -13.12 -1.67
N LEU A 119 10.74 -12.83 -2.95
CA LEU A 119 12.00 -13.15 -3.62
C LEU A 119 13.19 -12.54 -2.85
N GLY A 120 14.20 -13.36 -2.58
CA GLY A 120 15.40 -12.95 -1.84
C GLY A 120 15.21 -12.78 -0.33
N TYR A 121 14.04 -13.12 0.21
CA TYR A 121 13.87 -13.26 1.66
C TYR A 121 14.35 -14.64 2.13
N GLU A 122 14.82 -14.70 3.37
CA GLU A 122 15.12 -15.93 4.09
C GLU A 122 14.06 -16.18 5.16
N VAL A 123 13.61 -17.43 5.29
CA VAL A 123 12.62 -17.84 6.28
C VAL A 123 13.33 -18.50 7.45
N GLU A 124 13.22 -17.90 8.63
CA GLU A 124 13.89 -18.34 9.84
C GLU A 124 12.90 -18.69 10.95
N LYS A 125 13.17 -19.78 11.65
CA LYS A 125 12.49 -20.09 12.92
C LYS A 125 13.04 -19.18 14.02
N VAL A 126 12.16 -18.59 14.81
CA VAL A 126 12.56 -17.75 15.95
C VAL A 126 12.67 -18.63 17.20
N PRO A 127 13.80 -18.60 17.93
CA PRO A 127 13.95 -19.32 19.20
C PRO A 127 12.94 -18.87 20.25
N GLU A 128 12.50 -19.79 21.11
CA GLU A 128 11.52 -19.51 22.17
C GLU A 128 12.00 -18.44 23.17
N SER A 129 13.32 -18.31 23.35
CA SER A 129 13.92 -17.28 24.19
C SER A 129 13.62 -15.85 23.72
N GLU A 130 13.31 -15.64 22.44
CA GLU A 130 12.98 -14.33 21.87
C GLU A 130 11.47 -14.02 21.91
N TYR A 131 10.67 -14.83 22.61
CA TYR A 131 9.20 -14.70 22.70
C TYR A 131 8.74 -13.67 23.76
N GLU A 132 9.60 -12.71 24.12
CA GLU A 132 9.45 -11.81 25.29
C GLU A 132 8.10 -11.06 25.37
N ASP A 133 7.40 -10.87 24.24
CA ASP A 133 6.16 -10.10 24.16
C ASP A 133 4.88 -10.94 23.94
N MET A 134 4.95 -12.27 24.00
CA MET A 134 3.79 -13.15 23.75
C MET A 134 3.31 -13.82 25.03
N SER A 135 2.43 -13.14 25.77
CA SER A 135 1.74 -13.71 26.93
C SER A 135 0.61 -14.65 26.50
N GLY A 136 0.90 -15.94 26.38
CA GLY A 136 -0.12 -16.99 26.35
C GLY A 136 -0.27 -17.76 25.03
N GLU A 137 -0.22 -19.09 25.24
CA GLU A 137 -0.48 -20.22 24.34
C GLU A 137 0.56 -20.47 23.24
N SER A 138 0.77 -21.78 23.00
CA SER A 138 1.72 -22.48 22.11
C SER A 138 1.76 -21.96 20.68
N LYS A 139 2.22 -20.72 20.52
CA LYS A 139 2.39 -20.05 19.24
C LYS A 139 3.83 -20.18 18.82
N PHE A 140 4.01 -20.70 17.63
CA PHE A 140 5.28 -20.81 16.97
C PHE A 140 5.58 -19.51 16.23
N LEU A 141 6.77 -18.94 16.46
CA LEU A 141 7.21 -17.73 15.78
C LEU A 141 8.20 -18.07 14.67
N PHE A 142 8.01 -17.42 13.53
CA PHE A 142 8.94 -17.44 12.41
C PHE A 142 9.06 -16.03 11.85
N ARG A 143 10.14 -15.77 11.11
CA ARG A 143 10.40 -14.46 10.51
C ARG A 143 10.90 -14.56 9.09
N LEU A 144 10.62 -13.51 8.33
CA LEU A 144 11.17 -13.30 6.99
C LEU A 144 12.23 -12.19 7.09
N VAL A 145 13.44 -12.50 6.67
CA VAL A 145 14.60 -11.60 6.73
C VAL A 145 15.02 -11.24 5.31
N HIS A 146 15.31 -9.96 5.05
CA HIS A 146 15.87 -9.52 3.79
C HIS A 146 16.94 -8.44 4.06
N PRO A 147 18.08 -8.46 3.35
CA PRO A 147 19.12 -7.45 3.52
C PRO A 147 18.57 -6.01 3.41
N GLY A 148 18.89 -5.17 4.39
CA GLY A 148 18.46 -3.76 4.38
C GLY A 148 16.97 -3.52 4.70
N GLN A 149 16.21 -4.54 5.09
CA GLN A 149 14.83 -4.41 5.55
C GLN A 149 14.68 -4.94 6.98
N PRO A 150 13.82 -4.33 7.81
CA PRO A 150 13.49 -4.91 9.11
C PRO A 150 12.78 -6.26 8.94
N PRO A 151 13.04 -7.24 9.83
CA PRO A 151 12.44 -8.56 9.73
C PRO A 151 10.92 -8.49 9.89
N LEU A 152 10.21 -9.31 9.11
CA LEU A 152 8.78 -9.50 9.25
C LEU A 152 8.52 -10.67 10.19
N MET A 153 8.03 -10.39 11.40
CA MET A 153 7.78 -11.41 12.42
C MET A 153 6.33 -11.89 12.35
N PHE A 154 6.15 -13.21 12.34
CA PHE A 154 4.87 -13.89 12.29
C PHE A 154 4.72 -14.88 13.46
N ALA A 155 3.49 -15.09 13.89
CA ALA A 155 3.14 -16.10 14.89
C ALA A 155 1.84 -16.81 14.52
N THR A 156 1.80 -18.12 14.72
CA THR A 156 0.61 -18.97 14.54
C THR A 156 0.76 -20.27 15.33
N ASP A 157 -0.21 -21.19 15.27
CA ASP A 157 -0.07 -22.51 15.88
C ASP A 157 1.05 -23.35 15.19
N THR A 158 1.58 -24.34 15.89
CA THR A 158 2.72 -25.14 15.41
C THR A 158 2.49 -25.78 14.04
N HIS A 159 1.32 -26.36 13.82
CA HIS A 159 1.00 -27.08 12.58
C HIS A 159 0.89 -26.13 11.38
N SER A 160 0.21 -24.99 11.59
CA SER A 160 0.14 -23.94 10.57
C SER A 160 1.51 -23.34 10.28
N ALA A 161 2.36 -23.16 11.30
CA ALA A 161 3.66 -22.51 11.14
C ALA A 161 4.58 -23.29 10.20
N GLU A 162 4.64 -24.62 10.33
CA GLU A 162 5.44 -25.47 9.44
C GLU A 162 5.01 -25.35 7.98
N ARG A 163 3.69 -25.38 7.73
CA ARG A 163 3.13 -25.22 6.38
C ARG A 163 3.42 -23.85 5.78
N TRP A 164 3.29 -22.80 6.60
CA TRP A 164 3.62 -21.44 6.19
C TRP A 164 5.10 -21.29 5.86
N MET A 165 5.99 -21.77 6.74
CA MET A 165 7.43 -21.70 6.50
C MET A 165 7.82 -22.46 5.23
N PHE A 166 7.32 -23.68 5.03
CA PHE A 166 7.59 -24.47 3.83
C PHE A 166 7.15 -23.74 2.55
N SER A 167 5.90 -23.26 2.51
CA SER A 167 5.36 -22.56 1.35
C SER A 167 6.12 -21.27 1.05
N LEU A 168 6.52 -20.53 2.10
CA LEU A 168 7.30 -19.30 1.96
C LEU A 168 8.73 -19.60 1.48
N GLN A 169 9.38 -20.64 1.99
CA GLN A 169 10.71 -21.06 1.55
C GLN A 169 10.72 -21.41 0.06
N GLU A 170 9.69 -22.09 -0.44
CA GLU A 170 9.57 -22.35 -1.88
C GLU A 170 9.35 -21.08 -2.70
N ALA A 171 8.62 -20.11 -2.14
CA ALA A 171 8.28 -18.86 -2.83
C ALA A 171 9.42 -17.82 -2.80
N THR A 172 10.41 -17.95 -1.92
CA THR A 172 11.55 -17.02 -1.89
C THR A 172 12.60 -17.33 -2.96
N LEU A 173 12.51 -18.52 -3.57
CA LEU A 173 13.37 -18.98 -4.66
C LEU A 173 12.80 -18.53 -6.01
N LEU A 174 13.68 -18.12 -6.92
CA LEU A 174 13.34 -17.90 -8.32
C LEU A 174 13.19 -19.26 -9.01
N LYS A 175 12.01 -19.54 -9.58
CA LYS A 175 11.73 -20.76 -10.35
C LYS A 175 11.89 -20.53 -11.85
#